data_AF-F8PHR1-F1
#
_entry.id   AF-F8PHR1-F1
#
_cell.length_a   1.000
_cell.length_b   1.000
_cell.length_c   1.000
_cell.angle_alpha   90.00
_cell.angle_beta   90.00
_cell.angle_gamma   90.00
#
_symmetry.space_group_name_H-M   'P 1'
#
loop_
_entity.id
_entity.type
_entity.pdbx_description
1 polymer ?
#
loop_
_entity_poly.entity_id
_entity_poly.type
_entity_poly.pdbx_seq_one_letter_code
_entity_poly.pdbx_strand_id
1 'polypeptide(L)'
;MAQSTDHSFVHLDETLCIYASPTANFLPYVPSPDDVLRASMHPRETLVPHWVSAAYSYIGFTPLEIKSDGLLTGCLKLPSKIPLEKIDSVYYLEKKVRVSWARLEDSITRAMYYLEQLQPILWPLDCETYPYIKNFGYLKGHQSEAKASKAALVSRFAFIPFFGLCSFVLAMFSKGKCLGDPHPPWARVLQDSCRVHPEWVKNL
;
A
#
# COMPACT_ATOMS: atom_id res chain seq x y z
N MET A 1 -30.69 -2.11 -6.92
CA MET A 1 -30.03 -2.26 -8.23
C MET A 1 -28.64 -1.65 -8.10
N ALA A 2 -27.63 -2.45 -7.79
CA ALA A 2 -26.26 -1.97 -7.65
C ALA A 2 -25.60 -1.98 -9.03
N GLN A 3 -25.07 -0.83 -9.44
CA GLN A 3 -24.31 -0.70 -10.69
C GLN A 3 -23.04 -1.56 -10.57
N SER A 4 -22.86 -2.47 -11.51
CA SER A 4 -21.61 -3.20 -11.73
C SER A 4 -20.55 -2.20 -12.15
N THR A 5 -19.61 -1.87 -11.27
CA THR A 5 -18.37 -1.18 -11.67
C THR A 5 -17.42 -2.21 -12.24
N ASP A 6 -17.48 -2.43 -13.54
CA ASP A 6 -16.44 -3.13 -14.27
C ASP A 6 -15.11 -2.38 -14.08
N HIS A 7 -14.15 -3.04 -13.43
CA HIS A 7 -12.82 -2.49 -13.18
C HIS A 7 -11.84 -3.03 -14.22
N SER A 8 -11.43 -2.18 -15.16
CA SER A 8 -10.50 -2.49 -16.25
C SER A 8 -9.06 -2.03 -15.92
N PHE A 9 -8.03 -2.79 -16.33
CA PHE A 9 -6.62 -2.63 -15.94
C PHE A 9 -5.72 -2.40 -17.18
N VAL A 10 -4.72 -1.47 -17.14
CA VAL A 10 -3.70 -1.30 -18.21
C VAL A 10 -2.35 -1.79 -17.87
N HIS A 11 -1.82 -2.51 -18.84
CA HIS A 11 -0.43 -2.73 -19.07
C HIS A 11 -0.08 -2.03 -20.39
N LEU A 12 1.08 -1.39 -20.47
CA LEU A 12 1.65 -0.94 -21.74
C LEU A 12 2.75 -1.92 -22.13
N ASP A 13 2.43 -2.85 -23.02
CA ASP A 13 3.38 -3.22 -24.08
C ASP A 13 2.90 -2.58 -25.39
N GLU A 14 3.67 -2.74 -26.47
CA GLU A 14 3.67 -2.04 -27.77
C GLU A 14 2.32 -1.90 -28.53
N THR A 15 1.18 -2.26 -27.94
CA THR A 15 -0.16 -2.10 -28.53
C THR A 15 -1.04 -1.16 -27.68
N LEU A 16 -1.27 0.05 -28.22
CA LEU A 16 -2.04 1.17 -27.67
C LEU A 16 -3.36 0.75 -26.99
N CYS A 17 -3.36 0.64 -25.67
CA CYS A 17 -4.56 0.67 -24.82
C CYS A 17 -4.31 1.55 -23.58
N ILE A 18 -5.37 2.21 -23.11
CA ILE A 18 -5.40 3.19 -22.01
C ILE A 18 -6.26 2.62 -20.89
N TYR A 19 -5.78 2.55 -19.65
CA TYR A 19 -6.70 2.41 -18.51
C TYR A 19 -6.21 3.27 -17.33
N ALA A 20 -7.19 3.89 -16.68
CA ALA A 20 -7.03 4.77 -15.53
C ALA A 20 -7.20 3.97 -14.22
N SER A 21 -6.74 4.53 -13.10
CA SER A 21 -7.02 3.95 -11.79
C SER A 21 -8.54 3.74 -11.61
N PRO A 22 -8.99 2.60 -11.06
CA PRO A 22 -10.41 2.41 -10.72
C PRO A 22 -10.89 3.41 -9.66
N THR A 23 -9.99 4.16 -9.04
CA THR A 23 -10.28 5.20 -8.06
C THR A 23 -10.27 6.62 -8.63
N ALA A 24 -9.94 6.79 -9.92
CA ALA A 24 -9.89 8.10 -10.55
C ALA A 24 -11.28 8.53 -11.05
N ASN A 25 -11.75 9.69 -10.59
CA ASN A 25 -13.02 10.30 -11.04
C ASN A 25 -12.90 11.02 -12.40
N PHE A 26 -11.69 11.09 -12.95
CA PHE A 26 -11.36 11.72 -14.23
C PHE A 26 -10.18 11.00 -14.86
N LEU A 27 -10.02 11.12 -16.18
CA LEU A 27 -8.86 10.58 -16.87
C LEU A 27 -7.61 11.37 -16.45
N PRO A 28 -6.59 10.75 -15.83
CA PRO A 28 -5.36 11.47 -15.47
C PRO A 28 -4.63 11.95 -16.73
N TYR A 29 -3.82 13.01 -16.60
CA TYR A 29 -2.95 13.50 -17.67
C TYR A 29 -2.15 12.35 -18.28
N VAL A 30 -2.15 12.21 -19.61
CA VAL A 30 -1.38 11.18 -20.33
C VAL A 30 0.11 11.40 -20.02
N PRO A 31 0.80 10.43 -19.42
CA PRO A 31 2.12 10.65 -18.84
C PRO A 31 3.13 10.84 -19.97
N SER A 32 4.09 11.72 -19.77
CA SER A 32 5.31 11.69 -20.56
C SER A 32 6.15 10.45 -20.17
N PRO A 33 7.07 9.98 -21.03
CA PRO A 33 8.00 8.91 -20.67
C PRO A 33 8.82 9.18 -19.39
N ASP A 34 8.94 10.45 -18.97
CA ASP A 34 9.64 10.83 -17.74
C ASP A 34 8.78 10.67 -16.47
N ASP A 35 7.45 10.59 -16.60
CA ASP A 35 6.47 10.52 -15.51
C ASP A 35 6.30 9.09 -14.93
N VAL A 36 7.25 8.21 -15.20
CA VAL A 36 7.26 6.84 -14.66
C VAL A 36 7.73 6.88 -13.20
N LEU A 37 6.98 6.22 -12.32
CA LEU A 37 7.39 6.01 -10.94
C LEU A 37 8.76 5.36 -10.85
N ARG A 38 9.57 5.82 -9.90
CA ARG A 38 10.91 5.29 -9.65
C ARG A 38 11.03 4.93 -8.18
N ALA A 39 11.80 3.90 -7.86
CA ALA A 39 12.11 3.52 -6.48
C ALA A 39 12.70 4.68 -5.65
N SER A 40 13.33 5.65 -6.32
CA SER A 40 13.91 6.86 -5.70
C SER A 40 12.90 7.96 -5.39
N MET A 41 11.67 7.91 -5.92
CA MET A 41 10.66 8.95 -5.68
C MET A 41 10.20 8.95 -4.23
N HIS A 42 9.83 10.13 -3.73
CA HIS A 42 9.30 10.24 -2.38
C HIS A 42 7.94 9.54 -2.30
N PRO A 43 7.63 8.73 -1.26
CA PRO A 43 6.39 7.94 -1.24
C PRO A 43 5.11 8.78 -1.33
N ARG A 44 5.16 10.04 -0.88
CA ARG A 44 4.04 10.98 -1.03
C ARG A 44 3.65 11.24 -2.50
N GLU A 45 4.58 11.10 -3.43
CA GLU A 45 4.32 11.30 -4.87
C GLU A 45 3.30 10.29 -5.39
N THR A 46 3.12 9.14 -4.73
CA THR A 46 2.11 8.14 -5.09
C THR A 46 0.67 8.53 -4.73
N LEU A 47 0.46 9.68 -4.08
CA LEU A 47 -0.87 10.25 -3.83
C LEU A 47 -1.41 11.01 -5.04
N VAL A 48 -0.58 11.26 -6.05
CA VAL A 48 -1.01 11.84 -7.32
C VAL A 48 -1.46 10.68 -8.22
N PRO A 49 -2.57 10.80 -8.97
CA PRO A 49 -2.92 9.83 -9.98
C PRO A 49 -1.78 9.64 -10.98
N HIS A 50 -1.24 8.42 -11.03
CA HIS A 50 -0.22 8.01 -11.98
C HIS A 50 -0.79 6.98 -12.94
N TRP A 51 -0.19 6.92 -14.13
CA TRP A 51 -0.41 5.78 -15.00
C TRP A 51 0.33 4.57 -14.48
N VAL A 52 -0.28 3.41 -14.71
CA VAL A 52 0.31 2.14 -14.34
C VAL A 52 1.45 1.84 -15.31
N SER A 53 2.66 1.62 -14.77
CA SER A 53 3.78 1.07 -15.55
C SER A 53 3.93 -0.41 -15.25
N ALA A 54 4.54 -1.16 -16.17
CA ALA A 54 4.87 -2.57 -15.93
C ALA A 54 5.64 -2.75 -14.60
N ALA A 55 6.62 -1.87 -14.36
CA ALA A 55 7.44 -1.85 -13.16
C ALA A 55 6.67 -1.59 -11.86
N TYR A 56 5.60 -0.78 -11.88
CA TYR A 56 4.83 -0.44 -10.69
C TYR A 56 3.34 -0.70 -10.91
N SER A 57 3.02 -1.92 -11.33
CA SER A 57 1.68 -2.30 -11.79
C SER A 57 0.57 -2.12 -10.74
N TYR A 58 0.93 -2.19 -9.46
CA TYR A 58 0.01 -2.00 -8.34
C TYR A 58 -0.28 -0.53 -8.02
N ILE A 59 0.41 0.44 -8.61
CA ILE A 59 0.25 1.84 -8.18
C ILE A 59 -1.16 2.36 -8.44
N GLY A 60 -1.83 1.85 -9.48
CA GLY A 60 -3.23 2.20 -9.76
C GLY A 60 -4.20 1.80 -8.65
N PHE A 61 -3.79 0.95 -7.71
CA PHE A 61 -4.55 0.52 -6.53
C PHE A 61 -4.22 1.35 -5.28
N THR A 62 -3.28 2.28 -5.39
CA THR A 62 -2.89 3.14 -4.28
C THR A 62 -4.03 4.10 -3.93
N PRO A 63 -4.48 4.14 -2.67
CA PRO A 63 -5.50 5.08 -2.27
C PRO A 63 -4.99 6.53 -2.39
N LEU A 64 -5.76 7.39 -3.06
CA LEU A 64 -5.46 8.83 -3.19
C LEU A 64 -5.57 9.57 -1.85
N GLU A 65 -6.32 9.00 -0.91
CA GLU A 65 -6.46 9.52 0.44
C GLU A 65 -6.52 8.36 1.45
N ILE A 66 -5.74 8.47 2.53
CA ILE A 66 -5.82 7.53 3.65
C ILE A 66 -6.38 8.25 4.86
N LYS A 67 -7.65 7.95 5.16
CA LYS A 67 -8.24 8.38 6.42
C LYS A 67 -7.54 7.66 7.56
N SER A 68 -6.87 8.41 8.43
CA SER A 68 -6.07 7.89 9.54
C SER A 68 -6.91 7.72 10.82
N ASP A 69 -8.20 7.44 10.68
CA ASP A 69 -9.19 7.28 11.76
C ASP A 69 -9.73 5.84 11.86
N GLY A 70 -9.49 5.00 10.85
CA GLY A 70 -9.89 3.59 10.85
C GLY A 70 -9.06 2.70 11.78
N LEU A 71 -9.54 1.48 12.02
CA LEU A 71 -8.87 0.50 12.90
C LEU A 71 -7.46 0.12 12.42
N LEU A 72 -7.26 0.00 11.11
CA LEU A 72 -5.96 -0.37 10.51
C LEU A 72 -5.04 0.84 10.36
N THR A 73 -5.56 1.93 9.79
CA THR A 73 -4.80 3.14 9.43
C THR A 73 -4.67 4.13 10.58
N GLY A 74 -5.44 3.96 11.67
CA GLY A 74 -5.41 4.80 12.86
C GLY A 74 -4.06 4.83 13.55
N CYS A 75 -3.30 3.74 13.46
CA CYS A 75 -1.93 3.69 13.97
C CYS A 75 -0.97 4.64 13.23
N LEU A 76 -1.29 5.06 12.01
CA LEU A 76 -0.49 6.00 11.20
C LEU A 76 -0.77 7.46 11.55
N LYS A 77 -1.71 7.73 12.45
CA LYS A 77 -2.02 9.09 12.90
C LYS A 77 -0.86 9.63 13.75
N LEU A 78 -0.22 10.69 13.26
CA LEU A 78 0.78 11.44 14.01
C LEU A 78 0.17 12.75 14.56
N PRO A 79 0.47 13.14 15.81
CA PRO A 79 0.16 14.47 16.32
C PRO A 79 0.97 15.55 15.59
N SER A 80 0.62 16.83 15.81
CA SER A 80 1.32 17.98 15.20
C SER A 80 2.81 18.00 15.53
N LYS A 81 3.18 17.60 16.74
CA LYS A 81 4.55 17.31 17.14
C LYS A 81 4.79 15.81 17.05
N ILE A 82 5.77 15.38 16.25
CA ILE A 82 6.10 13.96 16.09
C ILE A 82 6.61 13.41 17.44
N PRO A 83 6.07 12.28 17.92
CA PRO A 83 6.44 11.70 19.19
C PRO A 83 7.81 11.03 19.08
N LEU A 84 8.85 11.73 19.55
CA LEU A 84 10.23 11.24 19.54
C LEU A 84 10.73 11.04 20.96
N GLU A 85 11.54 10.00 21.15
CA GLU A 85 12.24 9.70 22.39
C GLU A 85 13.75 9.83 22.17
N LYS A 86 14.47 10.39 23.15
CA LYS A 86 15.92 10.50 23.12
C LYS A 86 16.53 9.47 24.07
N ILE A 87 17.30 8.53 23.54
CA ILE A 87 17.98 7.45 24.27
C ILE A 87 19.46 7.55 23.93
N ASP A 88 20.32 7.72 24.94
CA ASP A 88 21.78 7.80 24.76
C ASP A 88 22.24 8.78 23.66
N SER A 89 21.66 9.98 23.65
CA SER A 89 21.88 11.02 22.63
C SER A 89 21.37 10.74 21.22
N VAL A 90 20.70 9.61 21.01
CA VAL A 90 20.09 9.24 19.74
C VAL A 90 18.57 9.41 19.81
N TYR A 91 17.99 9.99 18.75
CA TYR A 91 16.55 10.21 18.63
C TYR A 91 15.89 9.05 17.92
N TYR A 92 14.83 8.52 18.52
CA TYR A 92 13.99 7.47 17.96
C TYR A 92 12.55 7.96 17.87
N LEU A 93 11.77 7.38 16.96
CA LEU A 93 10.33 7.45 17.07
C LEU A 93 9.90 6.73 18.35
N GLU A 94 8.91 7.26 19.07
CA GLU A 94 8.43 6.67 20.33
C GLU A 94 8.17 5.17 20.17
N LYS A 95 8.66 4.36 21.12
CA LYS A 95 8.60 2.90 21.06
C LYS A 95 7.20 2.37 20.72
N LYS A 96 6.14 2.96 21.30
CA LYS A 96 4.75 2.56 21.04
C LYS A 96 4.38 2.70 19.56
N VAL A 97 4.75 3.82 18.94
CA VAL A 97 4.47 4.08 17.52
C VAL A 97 5.29 3.14 16.64
N ARG A 98 6.58 2.95 16.93
CA ARG A 98 7.46 2.02 16.19
C ARG A 98 6.92 0.59 16.19
N VAL A 99 6.54 0.08 17.36
CA VAL A 99 5.99 -1.28 17.49
C VAL A 99 4.66 -1.41 16.74
N SER A 100 3.82 -0.38 16.81
CA SER A 100 2.54 -0.36 16.11
C SER A 100 2.72 -0.42 14.58
N TRP A 101 3.60 0.43 14.03
CA TRP A 101 3.90 0.45 12.60
C TRP A 101 4.57 -0.84 12.12
N ALA A 102 5.49 -1.40 12.91
CA ALA A 102 6.14 -2.66 12.58
C ALA A 102 5.16 -3.83 12.54
N ARG A 103 4.19 -3.87 13.47
CA ARG A 103 3.12 -4.88 13.46
C ARG A 103 2.22 -4.72 12.24
N LEU A 104 1.88 -3.50 11.85
CA LEU A 104 1.08 -3.24 10.66
C LEU A 104 1.82 -3.69 9.38
N GLU A 105 3.08 -3.28 9.23
CA GLU A 105 3.93 -3.69 8.11
C GLU A 105 4.02 -5.22 8.02
N ASP A 106 4.36 -5.90 9.12
CA ASP A 106 4.48 -7.37 9.17
C ASP A 106 3.13 -8.07 8.90
N SER A 107 2.02 -7.54 9.39
CA SER A 107 0.69 -8.12 9.16
C SER A 107 0.29 -8.06 7.68
N ILE A 108 0.51 -6.92 7.03
CA ILE A 108 0.23 -6.75 5.60
C ILE A 108 1.17 -7.63 4.77
N THR A 109 2.47 -7.66 5.08
CA THR A 109 3.43 -8.56 4.40
C THR A 109 3.01 -10.02 4.49
N ARG A 110 2.62 -10.49 5.68
CA ARG A 110 2.16 -11.87 5.87
C ARG A 110 0.87 -12.14 5.11
N ALA A 111 -0.09 -11.22 5.14
CA ALA A 111 -1.34 -11.38 4.40
C ALA A 111 -1.09 -11.54 2.89
N MET A 112 -0.26 -10.68 2.30
CA MET A 112 0.12 -10.79 0.89
C MET A 112 0.82 -12.11 0.59
N TYR A 113 1.81 -12.49 1.41
CA TYR A 113 2.53 -13.75 1.28
C TYR A 113 1.58 -14.96 1.31
N TYR A 114 0.65 -15.03 2.27
CA TYR A 114 -0.30 -16.14 2.33
C TYR A 114 -1.24 -16.20 1.13
N LEU A 115 -1.70 -15.04 0.63
CA LEU A 115 -2.54 -15.00 -0.56
C LEU A 115 -1.80 -15.48 -1.81
N GLU A 116 -0.54 -15.07 -1.98
CA GLU A 116 0.32 -15.53 -3.07
C GLU A 116 0.60 -17.04 -3.02
N GLN A 117 0.78 -17.62 -1.83
CA GLN A 117 0.96 -19.07 -1.68
C GLN A 117 -0.29 -19.86 -2.07
N LEU A 118 -1.48 -19.31 -1.80
CA LEU A 118 -2.75 -20.00 -2.07
C LEU A 118 -3.20 -19.88 -3.53
N GLN A 119 -2.82 -18.79 -4.20
CA GLN A 119 -3.05 -18.61 -5.61
C GLN A 119 -1.86 -17.81 -6.18
N PRO A 120 -0.93 -18.48 -6.89
CA PRO A 120 0.21 -17.81 -7.49
C PRO A 120 -0.28 -16.65 -8.36
N ILE A 121 0.05 -15.43 -7.95
CA ILE A 121 -0.24 -14.24 -8.73
C ILE A 121 0.79 -14.19 -9.85
N LEU A 122 0.31 -14.08 -11.09
CA LEU A 122 1.17 -13.81 -12.23
C LEU A 122 1.58 -12.34 -12.18
N TRP A 123 2.71 -12.09 -11.51
CA TRP A 123 3.35 -10.79 -11.53
C TRP A 123 3.86 -10.48 -12.93
N PRO A 124 3.69 -9.25 -13.43
CA PRO A 124 4.40 -8.80 -14.62
C PRO A 124 5.91 -9.02 -14.45
N LEU A 125 6.59 -9.47 -15.50
CA LEU A 125 8.02 -9.84 -15.44
C LEU A 125 8.90 -8.70 -14.91
N ASP A 126 8.53 -7.47 -15.25
CA ASP A 126 9.27 -6.27 -14.86
C ASP A 126 8.79 -5.66 -13.54
N CYS A 127 7.82 -6.28 -12.85
CA CYS A 127 7.22 -5.70 -11.66
C CYS A 127 8.26 -5.59 -10.53
N GLU A 128 8.54 -4.36 -10.12
CA GLU A 128 9.36 -4.01 -8.98
C GLU A 128 8.48 -3.83 -7.74
N THR A 129 9.00 -4.17 -6.57
CA THR A 129 8.33 -3.82 -5.29
C THR A 129 8.90 -2.53 -4.73
N TYR A 130 8.03 -1.60 -4.33
CA TYR A 130 8.44 -0.43 -3.56
C TYR A 130 9.23 -0.86 -2.32
N PRO A 131 10.24 -0.11 -1.87
CA PRO A 131 11.02 -0.48 -0.70
C PRO A 131 10.13 -0.73 0.53
N TYR A 132 10.44 -1.78 1.29
CA TYR A 132 9.80 -2.04 2.59
C TYR A 132 9.87 -0.81 3.49
N ILE A 133 8.80 -0.57 4.24
CA ILE A 133 8.61 0.66 5.01
C ILE A 133 9.72 0.84 6.07
N LYS A 134 10.18 -0.26 6.67
CA LYS A 134 11.32 -0.27 7.60
C LYS A 134 12.60 0.34 7.01
N ASN A 135 12.75 0.36 5.69
CA ASN A 135 13.92 0.93 5.01
C ASN A 135 13.93 2.46 5.05
N PHE A 136 12.78 3.11 5.28
CA PHE A 136 12.66 4.56 5.45
C PHE A 136 13.04 5.06 6.86
N GLY A 137 13.40 4.14 7.76
CA GLY A 137 14.17 4.48 8.96
C GLY A 137 13.37 4.83 10.20
N TYR A 138 12.04 4.59 10.24
CA TYR A 138 11.26 4.77 11.47
C TYR A 138 11.70 3.86 12.63
N LEU A 139 12.32 2.71 12.33
CA LEU A 139 12.89 1.80 13.33
C LEU A 139 14.30 2.20 13.79
N LYS A 140 14.99 3.07 13.03
CA LYS A 140 16.39 3.43 13.26
C LYS A 140 16.50 4.61 14.22
N GLY A 141 17.64 4.67 14.90
CA GLY A 141 18.03 5.85 15.68
C GLY A 141 18.68 6.91 14.80
N HIS A 142 18.48 8.18 15.12
CA HIS A 142 18.96 9.32 14.36
C HIS A 142 19.72 10.31 15.25
N GLN A 143 20.74 10.96 14.70
CA GLN A 143 21.58 11.91 15.46
C GLN A 143 20.89 13.25 15.77
N SER A 144 19.76 13.54 15.13
CA SER A 144 19.01 14.77 15.39
C SER A 144 17.51 14.55 15.32
N GLU A 145 16.76 15.37 16.06
CA GLU A 145 15.30 15.39 16.08
C GLU A 145 14.71 15.62 14.67
N ALA A 146 15.34 16.50 13.89
CA ALA A 146 14.93 16.77 12.51
C ALA A 146 15.07 15.55 11.58
N LYS A 147 16.15 14.77 11.71
CA LYS A 147 16.34 13.54 10.94
C LYS A 147 15.34 12.46 11.33
N ALA A 148 15.12 12.26 12.63
CA ALA A 148 14.12 11.33 13.13
C ALA A 148 12.70 11.71 12.67
N SER A 149 12.34 12.99 12.77
CA SER A 149 11.07 13.55 12.31
C SER A 149 10.87 13.30 10.81
N LYS A 150 11.88 13.62 9.99
CA LYS A 150 11.83 13.38 8.55
C LYS A 150 11.65 11.90 8.24
N ALA A 151 12.44 11.02 8.86
CA ALA A 151 12.34 9.57 8.67
C ALA A 151 10.95 9.03 9.05
N ALA A 152 10.36 9.51 10.16
CA ALA A 152 9.01 9.15 10.57
C ALA A 152 7.95 9.59 9.55
N LEU A 153 8.03 10.83 9.04
CA LEU A 153 7.11 11.32 8.02
C LEU A 153 7.22 10.54 6.71
N VAL A 154 8.43 10.32 6.20
CA VAL A 154 8.64 9.55 4.97
C VAL A 154 8.14 8.11 5.14
N SER A 155 8.45 7.47 6.27
CA SER A 155 7.97 6.11 6.57
C SER A 155 6.45 6.05 6.65
N ARG A 156 5.80 7.06 7.23
CA ARG A 156 4.33 7.17 7.24
C ARG A 156 3.77 7.18 5.83
N PHE A 157 4.35 7.97 4.93
CA PHE A 157 3.90 8.01 3.54
C PHE A 157 4.21 6.72 2.78
N ALA A 158 5.27 5.99 3.14
CA ALA A 158 5.59 4.71 2.51
C ALA A 158 4.54 3.61 2.74
N PHE A 159 3.67 3.75 3.75
CA PHE A 159 2.51 2.87 3.89
C PHE A 159 1.51 3.01 2.73
N ILE A 160 1.45 4.16 2.07
CA ILE A 160 0.48 4.41 0.98
C ILE A 160 0.69 3.47 -0.22
N PRO A 161 1.84 3.45 -0.90
CA PRO A 161 2.08 2.50 -1.99
C PRO A 161 2.08 1.05 -1.49
N PHE A 162 2.37 0.82 -0.21
CA PHE A 162 2.30 -0.51 0.39
C PHE A 162 0.86 -1.02 0.53
N PHE A 163 -0.09 -0.15 0.88
CA PHE A 163 -1.52 -0.48 0.78
C PHE A 163 -1.94 -0.69 -0.66
N GLY A 164 -1.44 0.11 -1.62
CA GLY A 164 -1.68 -0.12 -3.04
C GLY A 164 -1.25 -1.51 -3.51
N LEU A 165 -0.05 -1.96 -3.10
CA LEU A 165 0.44 -3.31 -3.35
C LEU A 165 -0.49 -4.38 -2.76
N CYS A 166 -0.90 -4.21 -1.49
CA CYS A 166 -1.84 -5.13 -0.85
C CYS A 166 -3.19 -5.19 -1.59
N SER A 167 -3.76 -4.05 -1.95
CA SER A 167 -5.01 -3.97 -2.72
C SER A 167 -4.90 -4.64 -4.09
N PHE A 168 -3.77 -4.47 -4.77
CA PHE A 168 -3.49 -5.17 -6.03
C PHE A 168 -3.49 -6.70 -5.84
N VAL A 169 -2.80 -7.20 -4.81
CA VAL A 169 -2.76 -8.63 -4.47
C VAL A 169 -4.17 -9.17 -4.21
N LEU A 170 -5.00 -8.45 -3.45
CA LEU A 170 -6.40 -8.82 -3.17
C LEU A 170 -7.26 -8.85 -4.44
N ALA A 171 -7.08 -7.86 -5.32
CA ALA A 171 -7.81 -7.78 -6.60
C ALA A 171 -7.42 -8.93 -7.53
N MET A 172 -6.14 -9.26 -7.62
CA MET A 172 -5.64 -10.38 -8.43
C MET A 172 -6.09 -11.74 -7.88
N PHE A 173 -6.16 -11.90 -6.57
CA PHE A 173 -6.74 -13.10 -5.95
C PHE A 173 -8.22 -13.28 -6.26
N SER A 174 -8.96 -12.17 -6.44
CA SER A 174 -10.40 -12.17 -6.71
C SER A 174 -10.73 -12.46 -8.18
N LYS A 175 -9.83 -12.11 -9.11
CA LYS A 175 -9.94 -12.47 -10.54
C LYS A 175 -9.82 -13.98 -10.71
N GLY A 176 -10.95 -14.67 -10.69
CA GLY A 176 -11.04 -16.11 -10.94
C GLY A 176 -12.08 -16.85 -10.09
N LYS A 177 -12.71 -16.20 -9.09
CA LYS A 177 -13.67 -16.85 -8.20
C LYS A 177 -14.96 -16.05 -8.07
N CYS A 178 -16.03 -16.67 -8.57
CA CYS A 178 -17.47 -16.35 -8.55
C CYS A 178 -17.88 -14.90 -8.21
N LEU A 179 -18.17 -14.14 -9.27
CA LEU A 179 -19.08 -12.99 -9.23
C LEU A 179 -20.42 -13.44 -8.63
N GLY A 180 -20.75 -12.99 -7.41
CA GLY A 180 -22.04 -13.28 -6.76
C GLY A 180 -21.95 -13.68 -5.29
N ASP A 181 -20.75 -13.94 -4.76
CA ASP A 181 -20.58 -14.25 -3.34
C ASP A 181 -20.55 -12.94 -2.50
N PRO A 182 -21.36 -12.80 -1.43
CA PRO A 182 -21.33 -11.63 -0.55
C PRO A 182 -19.99 -11.41 0.17
N HIS A 183 -19.11 -12.42 0.17
CA HIS A 183 -17.76 -12.31 0.73
C HIS A 183 -16.72 -12.69 -0.31
N PRO A 184 -15.75 -11.79 -0.60
CA PRO A 184 -14.74 -12.10 -1.59
C PRO A 184 -13.85 -13.25 -1.11
N PRO A 185 -13.33 -14.10 -2.02
CA PRO A 185 -12.57 -15.30 -1.67
C PRO A 185 -11.37 -15.04 -0.75
N TRP A 186 -10.69 -13.90 -0.91
CA TRP A 186 -9.58 -13.50 -0.05
C TRP A 186 -10.03 -13.29 1.41
N ALA A 187 -11.24 -12.76 1.61
CA ALA A 187 -11.76 -12.46 2.94
C ALA A 187 -12.01 -13.74 3.75
N ARG A 188 -12.50 -14.80 3.09
CA ARG A 188 -12.65 -16.12 3.71
C ARG A 188 -11.30 -16.73 4.06
N VAL A 189 -10.36 -16.71 3.13
CA VAL A 189 -9.00 -17.21 3.37
C VAL A 189 -8.32 -16.52 4.55
N LEU A 190 -8.43 -15.19 4.63
CA LEU A 190 -7.85 -14.45 5.75
C LEU A 190 -8.52 -14.80 7.09
N GLN A 191 -9.83 -15.01 7.11
CA GLN A 191 -10.55 -15.40 8.32
C GLN A 191 -10.29 -16.87 8.71
N ASP A 192 -10.45 -17.78 7.76
CA ASP A 192 -10.47 -19.22 8.00
C ASP A 192 -9.05 -19.80 8.12
N SER A 193 -8.14 -19.38 7.25
CA SER A 193 -6.78 -19.94 7.19
C SER A 193 -5.77 -19.11 7.98
N CYS A 194 -5.92 -17.77 7.97
CA CYS A 194 -4.97 -16.87 8.63
C CYS A 194 -5.45 -16.38 10.01
N ARG A 195 -6.69 -16.71 10.41
CA ARG A 195 -7.32 -16.27 11.67
C ARG A 195 -7.31 -14.75 11.86
N VAL A 196 -7.38 -14.00 10.77
CA VAL A 196 -7.50 -12.54 10.81
C VAL A 196 -8.89 -12.19 11.33
N HIS A 197 -8.96 -11.21 12.23
CA HIS A 197 -10.22 -10.80 12.85
C HIS A 197 -11.23 -10.31 11.77
N PRO A 198 -12.49 -10.76 11.78
CA PRO A 198 -13.47 -10.43 10.73
C PRO A 198 -13.68 -8.92 10.53
N GLU A 199 -13.60 -8.11 11.58
CA GLU A 199 -13.69 -6.65 11.44
C GLU A 199 -12.52 -6.05 10.66
N TRP A 200 -11.33 -6.63 10.74
CA TRP A 200 -10.19 -6.13 9.97
C TRP A 200 -10.38 -6.43 8.48
N VAL A 201 -10.95 -7.60 8.19
CA VAL A 201 -11.29 -8.03 6.83
C VAL A 201 -12.40 -7.18 6.23
N LYS A 202 -13.38 -6.73 7.02
CA LYS A 202 -14.44 -5.80 6.55
C LYS A 202 -13.95 -4.39 6.27
N ASN A 203 -12.82 -3.97 6.85
CA ASN A 203 -12.27 -2.62 6.74
C ASN A 203 -11.04 -2.55 5.81
N LEU A 204 -10.72 -3.65 5.12
CA LEU A 204 -9.74 -3.73 4.02
C LEU A 204 -10.43 -3.39 2.70
#